data_AF-A0A1N6EHW1-F1
#
_entry.id   AF-A0A1N6EHW1-F1
#
_cell.length_a   1.000
_cell.length_b   1.000
_cell.length_c   1.000
_cell.angle_alpha   90.00
_cell.angle_beta   90.00
_cell.angle_gamma   90.00
#
_symmetry.space_group_name_H-M   'P 1'
#
loop_
_entity.id
_entity.type
_entity.pdbx_description
1 polymer ?
#
loop_
_entity_poly.entity_id
_entity_poly.type
_entity_poly.pdbx_seq_one_letter_code
_entity_poly.pdbx_strand_id
1 'polypeptide(L)'
;MDSTSLIPIGSAPRLVTLRWSRLAIFTMFAVDGVGFGAWAAFLPTFKANLGLSDGGLSIPLFAMVTGSLFTMPVAGRILTRRGSRGVVLVSALCFSSLLPLLALASIAPGGFLLFTLAAMLFGGSKGALDVSANAQAVVAERAGERPLVSACHGFWSLGLLCGSALAAVALEFRVPPPLAMLVAGLALLGLSTIASGQLRNDDQVTSPDEKDATLWPRGRLMSLAILAFFALFCEGAMGDWGAIYLAGEVGVAAPSAAFGYSVYAMAMTVGRFAGDGLVARLGSSALLRVSALFVAAGLGAALALRSYTAALTGFVFVGLGLANMVPILFRSAGREDRAGGAIASVATVGSFGFLIGPPIIGALSRVVGLSHALTVVVAFGVMIAACARLAVDRGR
;
A
#
# COMPACT_ATOMS: atom_id res chain seq x y z
N MET A 1 -6.60 -13.17 -63.02
CA MET A 1 -5.53 -12.94 -62.03
C MET A 1 -6.14 -12.13 -60.92
N ASP A 2 -6.77 -12.80 -59.96
CA ASP A 2 -7.27 -12.21 -58.72
C ASP A 2 -6.48 -12.84 -57.58
N SER A 3 -5.68 -12.04 -56.88
CA SER A 3 -5.03 -12.44 -55.64
C SER A 3 -5.60 -11.59 -54.51
N THR A 4 -6.71 -12.08 -53.96
CA THR A 4 -7.22 -11.74 -52.63
C THR A 4 -6.14 -12.03 -51.58
N SER A 5 -5.51 -10.97 -51.06
CA SER A 5 -4.62 -11.03 -49.90
C SER A 5 -5.44 -11.26 -48.63
N LEU A 6 -5.39 -12.49 -48.12
CA LEU A 6 -5.93 -12.87 -46.81
C LEU A 6 -5.19 -12.13 -45.68
N ILE A 7 -5.96 -11.43 -44.84
CA ILE A 7 -5.51 -10.89 -43.56
C ILE A 7 -5.15 -12.07 -42.64
N PRO A 8 -3.96 -12.10 -41.98
CA PRO A 8 -3.61 -13.22 -41.12
C PRO A 8 -4.47 -13.21 -39.84
N ILE A 9 -5.26 -14.28 -39.66
CA ILE A 9 -6.00 -14.58 -38.43
C ILE A 9 -4.97 -15.05 -37.37
N GLY A 10 -4.39 -14.11 -36.62
CA GLY A 10 -3.39 -14.38 -35.57
C GLY A 10 -3.71 -13.77 -34.19
N SER A 11 -4.90 -13.21 -33.98
CA SER A 11 -5.20 -12.34 -32.83
C SER A 11 -5.66 -13.07 -31.55
N ALA A 12 -6.20 -14.28 -31.62
CA ALA A 12 -6.81 -14.95 -30.46
C ALA A 12 -5.79 -15.44 -29.38
N PRO A 13 -4.65 -16.09 -29.72
CA PRO A 13 -3.69 -16.56 -28.71
C PRO A 13 -2.99 -15.41 -27.97
N ARG A 14 -2.77 -14.29 -28.67
CA ARG A 14 -2.13 -13.09 -28.13
C ARG A 14 -3.05 -12.35 -27.15
N LEU A 15 -4.35 -12.32 -27.40
CA LEU A 15 -5.33 -11.68 -26.50
C LEU A 15 -5.57 -12.50 -25.22
N VAL A 16 -5.56 -13.83 -25.31
CA VAL A 16 -5.72 -14.72 -24.14
C VAL A 16 -4.52 -14.62 -23.20
N THR A 17 -3.30 -14.61 -23.74
CA THR A 17 -2.07 -14.47 -22.95
C THR A 17 -1.97 -13.12 -22.24
N LEU A 18 -2.42 -12.03 -22.86
CA LEU A 18 -2.48 -10.70 -22.21
C LEU A 18 -3.49 -10.66 -21.05
N ARG A 19 -4.65 -11.33 -21.17
CA ARG A 19 -5.65 -11.38 -20.07
C ARG A 19 -5.11 -12.11 -18.83
N TRP A 20 -4.44 -13.26 -19.03
CA TRP A 20 -3.87 -14.02 -17.92
C TRP A 20 -2.69 -13.30 -17.26
N SER A 21 -1.88 -12.59 -18.06
CA SER A 21 -0.80 -11.76 -17.53
C SER A 21 -1.32 -10.64 -16.62
N ARG A 22 -2.38 -9.93 -17.04
CA ARG A 22 -3.05 -8.92 -16.21
C ARG A 22 -3.59 -9.49 -14.92
N LEU A 23 -4.28 -10.62 -15.00
CA LEU A 23 -4.82 -11.27 -13.81
C LEU A 23 -3.70 -11.67 -12.84
N ALA A 24 -2.57 -12.16 -13.35
CA ALA A 24 -1.41 -12.47 -12.52
C ALA A 24 -0.83 -11.23 -11.84
N ILE A 25 -0.68 -10.12 -12.55
CA ILE A 25 -0.21 -8.85 -11.97
C ILE A 25 -1.18 -8.39 -10.88
N PHE A 26 -2.48 -8.35 -11.17
CA PHE A 26 -3.50 -7.99 -10.18
C PHE A 26 -3.49 -8.91 -8.96
N THR A 27 -3.25 -10.21 -9.16
CA THR A 27 -3.10 -11.18 -8.08
C THR A 27 -1.90 -10.86 -7.20
N MET A 28 -0.75 -10.45 -7.77
CA MET A 28 0.43 -10.10 -6.99
C MET A 28 0.21 -8.85 -6.12
N PHE A 29 -0.49 -7.84 -6.66
CA PHE A 29 -0.91 -6.68 -5.86
C PHE A 29 -1.91 -7.07 -4.77
N ALA A 30 -2.86 -7.96 -5.07
CA ALA A 30 -3.80 -8.46 -4.08
C ALA A 30 -3.11 -9.29 -2.98
N VAL A 31 -2.08 -10.09 -3.32
CA VAL A 31 -1.27 -10.86 -2.35
C VAL A 31 -0.58 -9.92 -1.35
N ASP A 32 0.08 -8.86 -1.84
CA ASP A 32 0.67 -7.83 -0.98
C ASP A 32 -0.39 -7.19 -0.08
N GLY A 33 -1.53 -6.80 -0.66
CA GLY A 33 -2.66 -6.23 0.08
C GLY A 33 -3.20 -7.15 1.17
N VAL A 34 -3.48 -8.42 0.87
CA VAL A 34 -4.02 -9.40 1.83
C VAL A 34 -3.04 -9.62 2.98
N GLY A 35 -1.75 -9.82 2.70
CA GLY A 35 -0.75 -10.02 3.74
C GLY A 35 -0.59 -8.79 4.63
N PHE A 36 -0.57 -7.59 4.05
CA PHE A 36 -0.49 -6.35 4.83
C PHE A 36 -1.77 -6.05 5.61
N GLY A 37 -2.94 -6.37 5.06
CA GLY A 37 -4.24 -6.21 5.75
C GLY A 37 -4.37 -7.16 6.94
N ALA A 38 -3.89 -8.39 6.79
CA ALA A 38 -3.77 -9.37 7.86
C ALA A 38 -2.81 -8.87 8.96
N TRP A 39 -1.60 -8.41 8.58
CA TRP A 39 -0.65 -7.78 9.49
C TRP A 39 -1.29 -6.68 10.32
N ALA A 40 -1.90 -5.69 9.66
CA ALA A 40 -2.50 -4.53 10.30
C ALA A 40 -3.62 -4.89 11.28
N ALA A 41 -4.47 -5.86 10.91
CA ALA A 41 -5.58 -6.30 11.76
C ALA A 41 -5.12 -7.08 13.01
N PHE A 42 -4.02 -7.84 12.92
CA PHE A 42 -3.47 -8.59 14.06
C PHE A 42 -2.48 -7.79 14.92
N LEU A 43 -2.03 -6.61 14.48
CA LEU A 43 -1.11 -5.76 15.24
C LEU A 43 -1.52 -5.54 16.71
N PRO A 44 -2.80 -5.25 17.06
CA PRO A 44 -3.22 -5.14 18.46
C PRO A 44 -2.98 -6.42 19.26
N THR A 45 -3.23 -7.58 18.66
CA THR A 45 -3.00 -8.89 19.29
C THR A 45 -1.51 -9.15 19.48
N PHE A 46 -0.66 -8.85 18.47
CA PHE A 46 0.78 -9.01 18.60
C PHE A 46 1.38 -8.09 19.66
N LYS A 47 0.91 -6.83 19.71
CA LYS A 47 1.28 -5.87 20.75
C LYS A 47 0.92 -6.39 22.15
N ALA A 48 -0.28 -6.94 22.31
CA ALA A 48 -0.74 -7.49 23.58
C ALA A 48 0.05 -8.74 24.00
N ASN A 49 0.27 -9.70 23.09
CA ASN A 49 1.02 -10.93 23.37
C ASN A 49 2.46 -10.65 23.84
N LEU A 50 3.09 -9.62 23.26
CA LEU A 50 4.46 -9.20 23.59
C LEU A 50 4.52 -8.20 24.76
N GLY A 51 3.38 -7.78 25.32
CA GLY A 51 3.32 -6.81 26.42
C GLY A 51 3.90 -5.43 26.05
N LEU A 52 3.77 -5.01 24.79
CA LEU A 52 4.43 -3.80 24.30
C LEU A 52 3.59 -2.54 24.55
N SER A 53 4.25 -1.45 24.92
CA SER A 53 3.71 -0.10 24.75
C SER A 53 3.68 0.29 23.26
N ASP A 54 3.01 1.40 22.92
CA ASP A 54 3.07 1.95 21.55
C ASP A 54 4.51 2.23 21.14
N GLY A 55 5.30 2.77 22.08
CA GLY A 55 6.73 2.91 21.90
C GLY A 55 7.44 1.59 21.63
N GLY A 56 7.16 0.55 22.40
CA GLY A 56 7.74 -0.78 22.19
C GLY A 56 7.45 -1.33 20.79
N LEU A 57 6.21 -1.16 20.31
CA LEU A 57 5.79 -1.59 18.97
C LEU A 57 6.48 -0.80 17.84
N SER A 58 6.88 0.45 18.10
CA SER A 58 7.58 1.29 17.12
C SER A 58 8.91 0.69 16.64
N ILE A 59 9.54 -0.18 17.45
CA ILE A 59 10.82 -0.82 17.12
C ILE A 59 10.63 -1.88 16.00
N PRO A 60 9.73 -2.88 16.14
CA PRO A 60 9.38 -3.77 15.03
C PRO A 60 8.90 -3.06 13.77
N LEU A 61 8.09 -1.99 13.91
CA LEU A 61 7.63 -1.19 12.77
C LEU A 61 8.80 -0.50 12.05
N PHE A 62 9.74 0.07 12.81
CA PHE A 62 10.97 0.63 12.24
C PHE A 62 11.84 -0.43 11.58
N ALA A 63 11.93 -1.62 12.17
CA ALA A 63 12.68 -2.73 11.59
C ALA A 63 12.07 -3.19 10.26
N MET A 64 10.73 -3.29 10.16
CA MET A 64 10.01 -3.56 8.91
C MET A 64 10.37 -2.54 7.82
N VAL A 65 10.31 -1.26 8.15
CA VAL A 65 10.65 -0.16 7.24
C VAL A 65 12.11 -0.22 6.79
N THR A 66 13.00 -0.48 7.73
CA THR A 66 14.44 -0.64 7.48
C THR A 66 14.68 -1.79 6.50
N GLY A 67 14.04 -2.94 6.72
CA GLY A 67 14.10 -4.08 5.80
C GLY A 67 13.69 -3.69 4.39
N SER A 68 12.55 -3.01 4.23
CA SER A 68 12.07 -2.54 2.92
C SER A 68 13.06 -1.60 2.23
N LEU A 69 13.60 -0.61 2.96
CA LEU A 69 14.54 0.36 2.42
C LEU A 69 15.84 -0.28 1.93
N PHE A 70 16.31 -1.35 2.61
CA PHE A 70 17.49 -2.09 2.17
C PHE A 70 17.23 -2.97 0.96
N THR A 71 16.07 -3.62 0.88
CA THR A 71 15.79 -4.58 -0.21
C THR A 71 15.36 -3.91 -1.50
N MET A 72 14.68 -2.75 -1.47
CA MET A 72 14.18 -2.08 -2.68
C MET A 72 15.29 -1.75 -3.70
N PRO A 73 16.44 -1.13 -3.33
CA PRO A 73 17.54 -0.90 -4.28
C PRO A 73 18.18 -2.19 -4.77
N VAL A 74 18.26 -3.22 -3.91
CA VAL A 74 18.81 -4.53 -4.26
C VAL A 74 17.92 -5.21 -5.29
N ALA A 75 16.60 -5.22 -5.06
CA ALA A 75 15.60 -5.71 -6.00
C ALA A 75 15.75 -4.97 -7.34
N GLY A 76 15.80 -3.64 -7.34
CA GLY A 76 16.00 -2.84 -8.55
C GLY A 76 17.24 -3.24 -9.37
N ARG A 77 18.38 -3.54 -8.72
CA ARG A 77 19.58 -4.04 -9.41
C ARG A 77 19.45 -5.47 -9.95
N ILE A 78 18.67 -6.32 -9.28
CA ILE A 78 18.41 -7.68 -9.75
C ILE A 78 17.47 -7.64 -10.96
N LEU A 79 16.45 -6.77 -10.91
CA LEU A 79 15.50 -6.55 -12.00
C LEU A 79 16.20 -6.21 -13.32
N THR A 80 17.20 -5.33 -13.29
CA THR A 80 17.94 -4.93 -14.51
C THR A 80 18.81 -6.05 -15.10
N ARG A 81 19.11 -7.11 -14.34
CA ARG A 81 19.97 -8.22 -14.78
C ARG A 81 19.21 -9.49 -15.10
N ARG A 82 18.08 -9.73 -14.43
CA ARG A 82 17.36 -11.02 -14.45
C ARG A 82 15.86 -10.88 -14.69
N GLY A 83 15.37 -9.68 -15.00
CA GLY A 83 13.93 -9.42 -15.12
C GLY A 83 13.21 -9.43 -13.77
N SER A 84 11.91 -9.13 -13.81
CA SER A 84 11.03 -9.01 -12.66
C SER A 84 10.32 -10.28 -12.26
N ARG A 85 10.09 -11.23 -13.18
CA ARG A 85 9.31 -12.45 -12.89
C ARG A 85 9.84 -13.23 -11.68
N GLY A 86 11.14 -13.52 -11.67
CA GLY A 86 11.77 -14.30 -10.59
C GLY A 86 11.78 -13.54 -9.26
N VAL A 87 11.98 -12.23 -9.31
CA VAL A 87 12.00 -11.38 -8.11
C VAL A 87 10.61 -11.29 -7.48
N VAL A 88 9.55 -11.12 -8.29
CA VAL A 88 8.16 -11.14 -7.82
C VAL A 88 7.84 -12.45 -7.12
N LEU A 89 8.16 -13.58 -7.75
CA LEU A 89 7.86 -14.89 -7.16
C LEU A 89 8.59 -15.09 -5.83
N VAL A 90 9.92 -14.92 -5.80
CA VAL A 90 10.71 -15.14 -4.58
C VAL A 90 10.28 -14.21 -3.45
N SER A 91 10.06 -12.93 -3.75
CA SER A 91 9.61 -11.96 -2.74
C SER A 91 8.21 -12.28 -2.20
N ALA A 92 7.26 -12.66 -3.07
CA ALA A 92 5.92 -13.09 -2.66
C ALA A 92 5.94 -14.35 -1.79
N LEU A 93 6.81 -15.32 -2.12
CA LEU A 93 6.97 -16.54 -1.31
C LEU A 93 7.56 -16.23 0.07
N CYS A 94 8.61 -15.40 0.13
CA CYS A 94 9.19 -14.96 1.39
C CYS A 94 8.17 -14.20 2.24
N PHE A 95 7.48 -13.22 1.64
CA PHE A 95 6.45 -12.40 2.30
C PHE A 95 5.33 -13.27 2.90
N SER A 96 4.80 -14.20 2.12
CA SER A 96 3.73 -15.09 2.56
C SER A 96 4.17 -16.05 3.68
N SER A 97 5.41 -16.54 3.62
CA SER A 97 5.96 -17.45 4.64
C SER A 97 6.24 -16.77 5.98
N LEU A 98 6.41 -15.44 5.99
CA LEU A 98 6.71 -14.67 7.20
C LEU A 98 5.47 -14.37 8.05
N LEU A 99 4.25 -14.44 7.49
CA LEU A 99 3.01 -14.25 8.24
C LEU A 99 2.88 -15.18 9.47
N PRO A 100 2.97 -16.52 9.33
CA PRO A 100 2.91 -17.40 10.50
C PRO A 100 4.09 -17.20 11.46
N LEU A 101 5.28 -16.84 10.95
CA LEU A 101 6.46 -16.60 11.78
C LEU A 101 6.29 -15.38 12.68
N LEU A 102 5.65 -14.31 12.19
CA LEU A 102 5.29 -13.15 12.99
C LEU A 102 4.34 -13.52 14.14
N ALA A 103 3.30 -14.29 13.85
CA ALA A 103 2.36 -14.72 14.88
C ALA A 103 2.99 -15.65 15.92
N LEU A 104 3.80 -16.62 15.48
CA LEU A 104 4.56 -17.50 16.38
C LEU A 104 5.54 -16.71 17.26
N ALA A 105 6.26 -15.76 16.68
CA ALA A 105 7.18 -14.90 17.42
C ALA A 105 6.46 -14.06 18.48
N SER A 106 5.23 -13.62 18.20
CA SER A 106 4.46 -12.81 19.17
C SER A 106 4.10 -13.55 20.45
N ILE A 107 3.96 -14.88 20.41
CA ILE A 107 3.59 -15.71 21.56
C ILE A 107 4.79 -16.46 22.19
N ALA A 108 5.96 -16.39 21.56
CA ALA A 108 7.15 -17.05 22.05
C ALA A 108 7.66 -16.35 23.33
N PRO A 109 8.09 -17.08 24.37
CA PRO A 109 8.75 -16.49 25.53
C PRO A 109 9.98 -15.68 25.11
N GLY A 110 10.02 -14.38 25.47
CA GLY A 110 11.09 -13.47 25.02
C GLY A 110 11.08 -13.18 23.51
N GLY A 111 9.95 -13.40 22.84
CA GLY A 111 9.81 -13.36 21.38
C GLY A 111 9.98 -11.98 20.73
N PHE A 112 10.22 -10.91 21.50
CA PHE A 112 10.38 -9.55 20.96
C PHE A 112 11.47 -9.45 19.89
N LEU A 113 12.64 -10.04 20.11
CA LEU A 113 13.73 -10.03 19.12
C LEU A 113 13.33 -10.80 17.86
N LEU A 114 12.74 -11.99 18.02
CA LEU A 114 12.29 -12.81 16.89
C LEU A 114 11.20 -12.09 16.09
N PHE A 115 10.26 -11.42 16.76
CA PHE A 115 9.20 -10.64 16.13
C PHE A 115 9.77 -9.45 15.36
N THR A 116 10.76 -8.75 15.94
CA THR A 116 11.45 -7.63 15.29
C THR A 116 12.21 -8.08 14.04
N LEU A 117 12.93 -9.21 14.10
CA LEU A 117 13.62 -9.77 12.95
C LEU A 117 12.65 -10.26 11.87
N ALA A 118 11.57 -10.95 12.27
CA ALA A 118 10.52 -11.37 11.35
C ALA A 118 9.82 -10.17 10.70
N ALA A 119 9.57 -9.08 11.43
CA ALA A 119 9.02 -7.83 10.89
C ALA A 119 9.99 -7.17 9.89
N MET A 120 11.29 -7.16 10.18
CA MET A 120 12.33 -6.68 9.26
C MET A 120 12.34 -7.47 7.95
N LEU A 121 12.32 -8.80 8.03
CA LEU A 121 12.27 -9.67 6.85
C LEU A 121 10.93 -9.53 6.10
N PHE A 122 9.83 -9.32 6.84
CA PHE A 122 8.50 -9.12 6.26
C PHE A 122 8.47 -7.82 5.46
N GLY A 123 8.96 -6.72 6.03
CA GLY A 123 9.12 -5.46 5.31
C GLY A 123 10.11 -5.55 4.15
N GLY A 124 11.22 -6.29 4.30
CA GLY A 124 12.18 -6.51 3.22
C GLY A 124 11.58 -7.26 2.03
N SER A 125 10.87 -8.36 2.29
CA SER A 125 10.18 -9.11 1.25
C SER A 125 9.02 -8.32 0.63
N LYS A 126 8.27 -7.55 1.45
CA LYS A 126 7.23 -6.63 0.98
C LYS A 126 7.80 -5.58 0.02
N GLY A 127 8.90 -4.91 0.39
CA GLY A 127 9.53 -3.88 -0.45
C GLY A 127 10.04 -4.44 -1.78
N ALA A 128 10.62 -5.64 -1.77
CA ALA A 128 11.03 -6.33 -2.99
C ALA A 128 9.83 -6.73 -3.86
N LEU A 129 8.73 -7.19 -3.24
CA LEU A 129 7.48 -7.52 -3.92
C LEU A 129 6.85 -6.30 -4.58
N ASP A 130 6.77 -5.17 -3.88
CA ASP A 130 6.24 -3.92 -4.42
C ASP A 130 7.03 -3.45 -5.65
N VAL A 131 8.36 -3.35 -5.54
CA VAL A 131 9.22 -2.91 -6.65
C VAL A 131 9.10 -3.83 -7.86
N SER A 132 9.10 -5.14 -7.64
CA SER A 132 9.06 -6.11 -8.72
C SER A 132 7.67 -6.28 -9.35
N ALA A 133 6.59 -6.16 -8.57
CA ALA A 133 5.22 -6.19 -9.09
C ALA A 133 4.90 -4.94 -9.93
N ASN A 134 5.35 -3.77 -9.49
CA ASN A 134 5.26 -2.54 -10.29
C ASN A 134 6.06 -2.66 -11.61
N ALA A 135 7.23 -3.31 -11.58
CA ALA A 135 7.99 -3.57 -12.82
C ALA A 135 7.22 -4.47 -13.80
N GLN A 136 6.56 -5.53 -13.33
CA GLN A 136 5.68 -6.37 -14.17
C GLN A 136 4.53 -5.57 -14.78
N ALA A 137 3.91 -4.66 -14.02
CA ALA A 137 2.85 -3.78 -14.52
C ALA A 137 3.36 -2.88 -15.67
N VAL A 138 4.53 -2.27 -15.50
CA VAL A 138 5.16 -1.42 -16.53
C VAL A 138 5.53 -2.23 -17.77
N VAL A 139 6.10 -3.43 -17.61
CA VAL A 139 6.43 -4.33 -18.74
C VAL A 139 5.17 -4.71 -19.51
N ALA A 140 4.06 -4.99 -18.81
CA ALA A 140 2.78 -5.32 -19.42
C ALA A 140 2.22 -4.13 -20.22
N GLU A 141 2.22 -2.92 -19.66
CA GLU A 141 1.80 -1.70 -20.37
C GLU A 141 2.62 -1.45 -21.65
N ARG A 142 3.96 -1.58 -21.57
CA ARG A 142 4.85 -1.44 -22.73
C ARG A 142 4.60 -2.49 -23.83
N ALA A 143 4.07 -3.66 -23.46
CA ALA A 143 3.72 -4.71 -24.41
C ALA A 143 2.39 -4.45 -25.15
N GLY A 144 1.80 -3.26 -25.02
CA GLY A 144 0.56 -2.84 -25.68
C GLY A 144 -0.68 -3.04 -24.82
N GLU A 145 -0.54 -3.22 -23.51
CA GLU A 145 -1.67 -3.26 -22.60
C GLU A 145 -2.17 -1.85 -22.26
N ARG A 146 -3.47 -1.74 -21.96
CA ARG A 146 -4.05 -0.49 -21.44
C ARG A 146 -3.38 -0.13 -20.10
N PRO A 147 -3.36 1.15 -19.70
CA PRO A 147 -2.86 1.54 -18.38
C PRO A 147 -3.45 0.66 -17.26
N LEU A 148 -2.57 0.00 -16.49
CA LEU A 148 -2.86 -0.98 -15.45
C LEU A 148 -2.57 -0.45 -14.05
N VAL A 149 -1.64 0.48 -13.87
CA VAL A 149 -1.14 0.90 -12.54
C VAL A 149 -2.27 1.27 -11.57
N SER A 150 -3.27 2.03 -12.03
CA SER A 150 -4.42 2.39 -11.20
C SER A 150 -5.26 1.18 -10.78
N ALA A 151 -5.48 0.23 -11.69
CA ALA A 151 -6.19 -1.01 -11.38
C ALA A 151 -5.39 -1.88 -10.39
N CYS A 152 -4.07 -1.93 -10.55
CA CYS A 152 -3.17 -2.65 -9.63
C CYS A 152 -3.33 -2.16 -8.18
N HIS A 153 -3.31 -0.84 -7.95
CA HIS A 153 -3.55 -0.27 -6.62
C HIS A 153 -5.00 -0.47 -6.12
N GLY A 154 -5.97 -0.60 -7.02
CA GLY A 154 -7.33 -1.02 -6.68
C GLY A 154 -7.38 -2.46 -6.15
N PHE A 155 -6.69 -3.40 -6.81
CA PHE A 155 -6.57 -4.78 -6.35
C PHE A 155 -5.74 -4.91 -5.07
N TRP A 156 -4.74 -4.05 -4.86
CA TRP A 156 -4.04 -3.96 -3.59
C TRP A 156 -4.97 -3.55 -2.45
N SER A 157 -5.81 -2.53 -2.63
CA SER A 157 -6.79 -2.14 -1.62
C SER A 157 -7.85 -3.21 -1.37
N LEU A 158 -8.32 -3.87 -2.43
CA LEU A 158 -9.22 -5.01 -2.28
C LEU A 158 -8.56 -6.13 -1.47
N GLY A 159 -7.28 -6.40 -1.71
CA GLY A 159 -6.48 -7.32 -0.90
C GLY A 159 -6.42 -6.87 0.56
N LEU A 160 -6.12 -5.60 0.82
CA LEU A 160 -6.08 -5.01 2.16
C LEU A 160 -7.40 -5.21 2.93
N LEU A 161 -8.53 -4.98 2.25
CA LEU A 161 -9.86 -5.25 2.78
C LEU A 161 -10.05 -6.74 3.08
N CYS A 162 -9.77 -7.63 2.13
CA CYS A 162 -9.94 -9.07 2.31
C CYS A 162 -9.08 -9.60 3.47
N GLY A 163 -7.81 -9.23 3.53
CA GLY A 163 -6.88 -9.66 4.58
C GLY A 163 -7.31 -9.20 5.97
N SER A 164 -7.69 -7.93 6.10
CA SER A 164 -8.16 -7.40 7.39
C SER A 164 -9.52 -7.97 7.80
N ALA A 165 -10.45 -8.15 6.86
CA ALA A 165 -11.78 -8.68 7.15
C ALA A 165 -11.71 -10.16 7.58
N LEU A 166 -10.90 -10.97 6.89
CA LEU A 166 -10.66 -12.36 7.27
C LEU A 166 -9.96 -12.46 8.64
N ALA A 167 -9.03 -11.55 8.94
CA ALA A 167 -8.42 -11.45 10.26
C ALA A 167 -9.44 -11.07 11.35
N ALA A 168 -10.33 -10.11 11.08
CA ALA A 168 -11.41 -9.72 11.99
C ALA A 168 -12.35 -10.90 12.29
N VAL A 169 -12.75 -11.66 11.25
CA VAL A 169 -13.55 -12.88 11.39
C VAL A 169 -12.81 -13.95 12.21
N ALA A 170 -11.53 -14.19 11.92
CA ALA A 170 -10.71 -15.14 12.66
C ALA A 170 -10.62 -14.77 14.15
N LEU A 171 -10.43 -13.48 14.46
CA LEU A 171 -10.40 -12.96 15.84
C LEU A 171 -11.76 -13.12 16.53
N GLU A 172 -12.87 -12.86 15.84
CA GLU A 172 -14.23 -13.02 16.38
C GLU A 172 -14.51 -14.47 16.79
N PHE A 173 -14.11 -15.43 15.95
CA PHE A 173 -14.20 -16.86 16.25
C PHE A 173 -13.07 -17.38 17.13
N ARG A 174 -12.22 -16.50 17.68
CA ARG A 174 -11.09 -16.83 18.57
C ARG A 174 -10.11 -17.85 17.97
N VAL A 175 -9.96 -17.82 16.64
CA VAL A 175 -8.94 -18.62 15.95
C VAL A 175 -7.57 -18.16 16.45
N PRO A 176 -6.68 -19.07 16.89
CA PRO A 176 -5.34 -18.69 17.32
C PRO A 176 -4.59 -17.94 16.22
N PRO A 177 -3.94 -16.78 16.50
CA PRO A 177 -3.24 -15.99 15.49
C PRO A 177 -2.22 -16.79 14.66
N PRO A 178 -1.42 -17.73 15.23
CA PRO A 178 -0.54 -18.57 14.42
C PRO A 178 -1.26 -19.41 13.38
N LEU A 179 -2.43 -19.96 13.73
CA LEU A 179 -3.23 -20.77 12.80
C LEU A 179 -3.84 -19.89 11.70
N ALA A 180 -4.43 -18.75 12.07
CA ALA A 180 -4.99 -17.81 11.10
C ALA A 180 -3.93 -17.31 10.10
N MET A 181 -2.75 -16.92 10.60
CA MET A 181 -1.64 -16.47 9.75
C MET A 181 -1.00 -17.60 8.94
N LEU A 182 -1.00 -18.84 9.44
CA LEU A 182 -0.55 -20.01 8.67
C LEU A 182 -1.47 -20.28 7.49
N VAL A 183 -2.79 -20.30 7.71
CA VAL A 183 -3.78 -20.51 6.64
C VAL A 183 -3.67 -19.40 5.60
N ALA A 184 -3.58 -18.14 6.04
CA ALA A 184 -3.36 -17.01 5.14
C ALA A 184 -2.05 -17.16 4.34
N GLY A 185 -0.94 -17.46 5.01
CA GLY A 185 0.36 -17.66 4.37
C GLY A 185 0.33 -18.78 3.31
N LEU A 186 -0.26 -19.94 3.62
CA LEU A 186 -0.40 -21.05 2.67
C LEU A 186 -1.27 -20.68 1.47
N ALA A 187 -2.38 -19.96 1.69
CA ALA A 187 -3.23 -19.48 0.60
C ALA A 187 -2.47 -18.50 -0.32
N LEU A 188 -1.73 -17.55 0.26
CA LEU A 188 -0.93 -16.59 -0.51
C LEU A 188 0.25 -17.26 -1.25
N LEU A 189 0.88 -18.28 -0.66
CA LEU A 189 1.89 -19.10 -1.33
C LEU A 189 1.32 -19.79 -2.57
N GLY A 190 0.15 -20.41 -2.43
CA GLY A 190 -0.55 -21.06 -3.54
C GLY A 190 -0.91 -20.08 -4.65
N LEU A 191 -1.55 -18.95 -4.30
CA LEU A 191 -1.92 -17.90 -5.24
C LEU A 191 -0.71 -17.32 -5.98
N SER A 192 0.36 -17.01 -5.25
CA SER A 192 1.60 -16.46 -5.83
C SER A 192 2.24 -17.45 -6.80
N THR A 193 2.30 -18.73 -6.43
CA THR A 193 2.87 -19.78 -7.28
C THR A 193 2.07 -19.93 -8.58
N ILE A 194 0.74 -20.01 -8.48
CA ILE A 194 -0.16 -20.15 -9.64
C ILE A 194 -0.06 -18.91 -10.55
N ALA A 195 -0.17 -17.71 -9.99
CA ALA A 195 -0.11 -16.47 -10.78
C ALA A 195 1.27 -16.25 -11.42
N SER A 196 2.36 -16.67 -10.78
CA SER A 196 3.72 -16.55 -11.34
C SER A 196 3.90 -17.31 -12.67
N GLY A 197 3.09 -18.33 -12.94
CA GLY A 197 3.06 -19.06 -14.21
C GLY A 197 2.71 -18.18 -15.41
N GLN A 198 1.93 -17.12 -15.18
CA GLN A 198 1.39 -16.24 -16.22
C GLN A 198 2.06 -14.85 -16.26
N LEU A 199 3.03 -14.60 -15.38
CA LEU A 199 3.86 -13.39 -15.42
C LEU A 199 4.78 -13.41 -16.64
N ARG A 200 5.13 -12.22 -17.13
CA ARG A 200 5.93 -12.07 -18.35
C ARG A 200 7.40 -12.30 -18.04
N ASN A 201 8.10 -12.99 -18.93
CA ASN A 201 9.57 -12.99 -18.93
C ASN A 201 10.05 -11.67 -19.52
N ASP A 202 10.86 -10.95 -18.76
CA ASP A 202 11.32 -9.60 -19.07
C ASP A 202 12.84 -9.44 -18.90
N ASP A 203 13.54 -10.58 -18.93
CA ASP A 203 14.99 -10.74 -18.76
C ASP A 203 15.83 -9.87 -19.72
N GLN A 204 15.21 -9.31 -20.77
CA GLN A 204 15.85 -8.46 -21.78
C GLN A 204 15.20 -7.09 -22.00
N VAL A 205 14.25 -6.65 -21.17
CA VAL A 205 13.54 -5.37 -21.35
C VAL A 205 13.81 -4.42 -20.18
N THR A 206 15.06 -4.01 -20.00
CA THR A 206 15.41 -2.94 -19.05
C THR A 206 16.49 -2.00 -19.59
N SER A 207 16.18 -1.34 -20.70
CA SER A 207 16.72 0.00 -20.91
C SER A 207 15.60 0.99 -20.56
N PRO A 208 15.75 1.81 -19.51
CA PRO A 208 15.01 3.07 -19.46
C PRO A 208 15.33 3.81 -20.75
N ASP A 209 14.33 4.38 -21.43
CA ASP A 209 14.64 5.44 -22.37
C ASP A 209 15.45 6.49 -21.57
N GLU A 210 16.63 6.92 -22.06
CA GLU A 210 17.46 7.92 -21.35
C GLU A 210 16.65 9.19 -21.03
N LYS A 211 15.58 9.43 -21.81
CA LYS A 211 14.60 10.50 -21.63
C LYS A 211 13.74 10.37 -20.36
N ASP A 212 13.61 9.19 -19.76
CA ASP A 212 12.77 8.94 -18.59
C ASP A 212 13.54 8.66 -17.28
N ALA A 213 14.86 8.90 -17.27
CA ALA A 213 15.64 8.79 -16.03
C ALA A 213 15.02 9.63 -14.89
N THR A 214 14.97 9.05 -13.68
CA THR A 214 14.44 9.72 -12.48
C THR A 214 15.13 11.07 -12.27
N LEU A 215 14.34 12.13 -12.10
CA LEU A 215 14.84 13.49 -11.90
C LEU A 215 14.65 13.89 -10.44
N TRP A 216 15.67 14.42 -9.79
CA TRP A 216 15.40 14.99 -8.47
C TRP A 216 14.33 16.09 -8.57
N PRO A 217 13.22 16.02 -7.83
CA PRO A 217 12.09 16.91 -8.05
C PRO A 217 12.50 18.36 -7.76
N ARG A 218 12.12 19.29 -8.62
CA ARG A 218 12.38 20.74 -8.48
C ARG A 218 11.12 21.54 -8.78
N GLY A 219 11.03 22.76 -8.23
CA GLY A 219 9.90 23.67 -8.47
C GLY A 219 8.54 23.02 -8.17
N ARG A 220 7.64 22.99 -9.16
CA ARG A 220 6.30 22.38 -9.04
C ARG A 220 6.36 20.89 -8.70
N LEU A 221 7.29 20.13 -9.28
CA LEU A 221 7.42 18.70 -8.96
C LEU A 221 7.76 18.45 -7.49
N MET A 222 8.53 19.34 -6.86
CA MET A 222 8.80 19.25 -5.42
C MET A 222 7.52 19.44 -4.61
N SER A 223 6.63 20.36 -5.01
CA SER A 223 5.34 20.52 -4.33
C SER A 223 4.47 19.25 -4.43
N LEU A 224 4.42 18.61 -5.60
CA LEU A 224 3.69 17.34 -5.78
C LEU A 224 4.32 16.21 -4.95
N ALA A 225 5.66 16.15 -4.91
CA ALA A 225 6.42 15.19 -4.10
C ALA A 225 6.15 15.34 -2.60
N ILE A 226 6.13 16.57 -2.08
CA ILE A 226 5.82 16.85 -0.66
C ILE A 226 4.37 16.47 -0.34
N LEU A 227 3.41 16.79 -1.21
CA LEU A 227 2.02 16.37 -1.01
C LEU A 227 1.86 14.86 -1.07
N ALA A 228 2.60 14.17 -1.93
CA ALA A 228 2.60 12.72 -2.00
C ALA A 228 3.19 12.11 -0.73
N PHE A 229 4.26 12.70 -0.19
CA PHE A 229 4.83 12.33 1.09
C PHE A 229 3.80 12.46 2.22
N PHE A 230 3.07 13.57 2.31
CA PHE A 230 2.01 13.73 3.31
C PHE A 230 0.88 12.72 3.15
N ALA A 231 0.40 12.50 1.92
CA ALA A 231 -0.68 11.55 1.66
C ALA A 231 -0.28 10.11 2.04
N LEU A 232 0.93 9.69 1.64
CA LEU A 232 1.46 8.36 1.93
C LEU A 232 1.84 8.20 3.41
N PHE A 233 2.27 9.27 4.08
CA PHE A 233 2.45 9.27 5.53
C PHE A 233 1.11 9.01 6.24
N CYS A 234 0.05 9.71 5.84
CA CYS A 234 -1.28 9.49 6.40
C CYS A 234 -1.76 8.05 6.16
N GLU A 235 -1.54 7.51 4.95
CA GLU A 235 -1.88 6.12 4.62
C GLU A 235 -1.10 5.11 5.45
N GLY A 236 0.21 5.27 5.60
CA GLY A 236 1.05 4.41 6.45
C GLY A 236 0.66 4.50 7.93
N ALA A 237 0.47 5.72 8.44
CA ALA A 237 0.04 5.95 9.82
C ALA A 237 -1.29 5.25 10.12
N MET A 238 -2.29 5.37 9.23
CA MET A 238 -3.56 4.66 9.38
C MET A 238 -3.40 3.15 9.25
N GLY A 239 -2.51 2.71 8.36
CA GLY A 239 -2.16 1.31 8.11
C GLY A 239 -1.71 0.57 9.37
N ASP A 240 -0.78 1.16 10.13
CA ASP A 240 -0.20 0.48 11.31
C ASP A 240 -0.84 0.91 12.64
N TRP A 241 -1.38 2.13 12.74
CA TRP A 241 -1.89 2.66 14.01
C TRP A 241 -3.42 2.70 14.11
N GLY A 242 -4.17 2.50 13.02
CA GLY A 242 -5.63 2.57 13.04
C GLY A 242 -6.27 1.53 13.98
N ALA A 243 -5.88 0.26 13.85
CA ALA A 243 -6.37 -0.81 14.72
C ALA A 243 -5.83 -0.66 16.16
N ILE A 244 -4.59 -0.20 16.32
CA ILE A 244 -3.99 0.06 17.63
C ILE A 244 -4.73 1.17 18.38
N TYR A 245 -5.12 2.25 17.68
CA TYR A 245 -5.93 3.34 18.23
C TYR A 245 -7.27 2.83 18.77
N LEU A 246 -7.97 2.01 17.98
CA LEU A 246 -9.24 1.42 18.42
C LEU A 246 -9.07 0.53 19.66
N ALA A 247 -8.05 -0.33 19.68
CA ALA A 247 -7.81 -1.25 20.79
C ALA A 247 -7.31 -0.52 22.06
N GLY A 248 -6.47 0.50 21.90
CA GLY A 248 -5.81 1.18 23.02
C GLY A 248 -6.58 2.39 23.55
N GLU A 249 -6.89 3.35 22.68
CA GLU A 249 -7.44 4.66 23.08
C GLU A 249 -8.97 4.64 23.16
N VAL A 250 -9.64 3.91 22.26
CA VAL A 250 -11.10 3.70 22.32
C VAL A 250 -11.44 2.53 23.25
N GLY A 251 -10.53 1.58 23.42
CA GLY A 251 -10.66 0.47 24.37
C GLY A 251 -11.56 -0.67 23.90
N VAL A 252 -11.69 -0.88 22.58
CA VAL A 252 -12.46 -2.02 22.05
C VAL A 252 -11.62 -3.30 21.94
N ALA A 253 -12.28 -4.46 21.94
CA ALA A 253 -11.60 -5.75 21.78
C ALA A 253 -10.95 -5.89 20.39
N ALA A 254 -9.95 -6.79 20.28
CA ALA A 254 -9.21 -7.03 19.03
C ALA A 254 -10.09 -7.32 17.80
N PRO A 255 -11.18 -8.12 17.87
CA PRO A 255 -12.07 -8.32 16.72
C PRO A 255 -12.71 -7.01 16.23
N SER A 256 -13.17 -6.16 17.15
CA SER A 256 -13.78 -4.86 16.84
C SER A 256 -12.75 -3.86 16.28
N ALA A 257 -11.53 -3.88 16.80
CA ALA A 257 -10.44 -3.06 16.27
C ALA A 257 -10.06 -3.47 14.83
N ALA A 258 -9.95 -4.78 14.57
CA ALA A 258 -9.72 -5.34 13.25
C ALA A 258 -10.87 -5.01 12.28
N PHE A 259 -12.12 -5.12 12.73
CA PHE A 259 -13.29 -4.73 11.96
C PHE A 259 -13.27 -3.24 11.58
N GLY A 260 -12.91 -2.36 12.52
CA GLY A 260 -12.78 -0.93 12.22
C GLY A 260 -11.70 -0.63 11.18
N TYR A 261 -10.59 -1.37 11.21
CA TYR A 261 -9.58 -1.30 10.16
C TYR A 261 -10.12 -1.78 8.81
N SER A 262 -10.95 -2.83 8.77
CA SER A 262 -11.63 -3.27 7.56
C SER A 262 -12.62 -2.23 7.02
N VAL A 263 -13.30 -1.48 7.89
CA VAL A 263 -14.17 -0.36 7.48
C VAL A 263 -13.37 0.73 6.77
N TYR A 264 -12.19 1.07 7.30
CA TYR A 264 -11.23 1.96 6.64
C TYR A 264 -10.79 1.42 5.27
N ALA A 265 -10.38 0.15 5.21
CA ALA A 265 -9.91 -0.48 3.98
C ALA A 265 -11.04 -0.58 2.93
N MET A 266 -12.27 -0.83 3.35
CA MET A 266 -13.46 -0.87 2.50
C MET A 266 -13.73 0.51 1.88
N ALA A 267 -13.75 1.55 2.72
CA ALA A 267 -13.92 2.92 2.28
C ALA A 267 -12.83 3.34 1.27
N MET A 268 -11.57 2.99 1.54
CA MET A 268 -10.47 3.23 0.61
C MET A 268 -10.67 2.49 -0.73
N THR A 269 -11.06 1.22 -0.67
CA THR A 269 -11.30 0.39 -1.86
C THR A 269 -12.40 1.00 -2.73
N VAL A 270 -13.55 1.31 -2.14
CA VAL A 270 -14.66 1.98 -2.83
C VAL A 270 -14.21 3.31 -3.43
N GLY A 271 -13.47 4.11 -2.66
CA GLY A 271 -12.95 5.40 -3.11
C GLY A 271 -12.02 5.29 -4.33
N ARG A 272 -11.16 4.26 -4.38
CA ARG A 272 -10.22 4.03 -5.49
C ARG A 272 -10.95 3.61 -6.77
N PHE A 273 -11.93 2.70 -6.68
CA PHE A 273 -12.73 2.28 -7.84
C PHE A 273 -13.67 3.39 -8.36
N ALA A 274 -14.16 4.26 -7.47
CA ALA A 274 -14.96 5.43 -7.85
C ALA A 274 -14.11 6.61 -8.37
N GLY A 275 -12.78 6.54 -8.20
CA GLY A 275 -11.84 7.65 -8.37
C GLY A 275 -11.91 8.34 -9.74
N ASP A 276 -11.85 7.58 -10.83
CA ASP A 276 -11.88 8.15 -12.18
C ASP A 276 -13.18 8.92 -12.46
N GLY A 277 -14.32 8.39 -12.01
CA GLY A 277 -15.62 9.05 -12.13
C GLY A 277 -15.70 10.32 -11.29
N LEU A 278 -15.15 10.31 -10.07
CA LEU A 278 -15.07 11.48 -9.20
C LEU A 278 -14.14 12.56 -9.77
N VAL A 279 -12.98 12.18 -10.31
CA VAL A 279 -12.06 13.10 -11.00
C VAL A 279 -12.73 13.73 -12.22
N ALA A 280 -13.49 12.96 -12.99
CA ALA A 280 -14.22 13.49 -14.16
C ALA A 280 -15.29 14.51 -13.78
N ARG A 281 -15.96 14.34 -12.63
CA ARG A 281 -17.04 15.23 -12.17
C ARG A 281 -16.54 16.47 -11.42
N LEU A 282 -15.56 16.31 -10.54
CA LEU A 282 -15.10 17.35 -9.61
C LEU A 282 -13.80 18.03 -10.07
N GLY A 283 -13.01 17.36 -10.90
CA GLY A 283 -11.65 17.77 -11.25
C GLY A 283 -10.61 17.40 -10.18
N SER A 284 -9.36 17.22 -10.60
CA SER A 284 -8.26 16.74 -9.76
C SER A 284 -7.98 17.63 -8.53
N SER A 285 -7.94 18.95 -8.72
CA SER A 285 -7.62 19.91 -7.66
C SER A 285 -8.72 19.98 -6.58
N ALA A 286 -10.00 20.03 -6.98
CA ALA A 286 -11.11 20.04 -6.02
C ALA A 286 -11.24 18.71 -5.29
N LEU A 287 -11.11 17.57 -6.01
CA LEU A 287 -11.17 16.25 -5.37
C LEU A 287 -10.04 16.06 -4.36
N LEU A 288 -8.80 16.45 -4.70
CA LEU A 288 -7.67 16.38 -3.76
C LEU A 288 -7.94 17.19 -2.48
N ARG A 289 -8.50 18.39 -2.61
CA ARG A 289 -8.87 19.22 -1.47
C ARG A 289 -9.96 18.59 -0.61
N VAL A 290 -11.04 18.08 -1.22
CA VAL A 290 -12.14 17.42 -0.48
C VAL A 290 -11.63 16.16 0.22
N SER A 291 -10.84 15.34 -0.47
CA SER A 291 -10.15 14.18 0.08
C SER A 291 -9.35 14.53 1.33
N ALA A 292 -8.58 15.61 1.27
CA ALA A 292 -7.74 16.05 2.38
C ALA A 292 -8.54 16.58 3.57
N LEU A 293 -9.65 17.27 3.30
CA LEU A 293 -10.60 17.68 4.34
C LEU A 293 -11.30 16.48 4.98
N PHE A 294 -11.61 15.42 4.23
CA PHE A 294 -12.17 14.19 4.80
C PHE A 294 -11.20 13.51 5.75
N VAL A 295 -9.90 13.44 5.41
CA VAL A 295 -8.88 12.93 6.33
C VAL A 295 -8.81 13.77 7.61
N ALA A 296 -8.71 15.09 7.47
CA ALA A 296 -8.58 15.99 8.62
C ALA A 296 -9.82 15.97 9.53
N ALA A 297 -11.01 16.12 8.95
CA ALA A 297 -12.27 16.14 9.71
C ALA A 297 -12.61 14.76 10.29
N GLY A 298 -12.44 13.69 9.48
CA GLY A 298 -12.73 12.33 9.89
C GLY A 298 -11.86 11.87 11.06
N LEU A 299 -10.54 11.99 10.93
CA LEU A 299 -9.64 11.60 12.01
C LEU A 299 -9.71 12.60 13.19
N GLY A 300 -9.82 13.90 12.93
CA GLY A 300 -9.97 14.90 13.98
C GLY A 300 -11.19 14.64 14.87
N ALA A 301 -12.34 14.31 14.27
CA ALA A 301 -13.54 13.94 15.00
C ALA A 301 -13.38 12.62 15.77
N ALA A 302 -12.74 11.61 15.16
CA ALA A 302 -12.45 10.35 15.83
C ALA A 302 -11.60 10.55 17.10
N LEU A 303 -10.54 11.36 17.02
CA LEU A 303 -9.62 11.66 18.12
C LEU A 303 -10.26 12.51 19.21
N ALA A 304 -11.15 13.45 18.84
CA ALA A 304 -11.83 14.32 19.78
C ALA A 304 -12.93 13.60 20.57
N LEU A 305 -13.73 12.76 19.89
CA LEU A 305 -14.89 12.11 20.49
C LEU A 305 -14.55 10.79 21.20
N ARG A 306 -13.49 10.10 20.78
CA ARG A 306 -13.00 8.83 21.37
C ARG A 306 -14.05 7.74 21.56
N SER A 307 -15.13 7.77 20.78
CA SER A 307 -16.14 6.73 20.77
C SER A 307 -15.94 5.79 19.58
N TYR A 308 -16.36 4.53 19.73
CA TYR A 308 -16.23 3.55 18.65
C TYR A 308 -16.97 3.98 17.38
N THR A 309 -18.18 4.52 17.52
CA THR A 309 -18.95 5.03 16.38
C THR A 309 -18.25 6.20 15.69
N ALA A 310 -17.72 7.17 16.45
CA ALA A 310 -16.97 8.28 15.87
C ALA A 310 -15.70 7.82 15.16
N ALA A 311 -15.01 6.83 15.73
CA ALA A 311 -13.83 6.24 15.10
C ALA A 311 -14.17 5.51 13.80
N LEU A 312 -15.23 4.70 13.76
CA LEU A 312 -15.68 4.03 12.53
C LEU A 312 -16.07 5.04 11.44
N THR A 313 -16.88 6.05 11.78
CA THR A 313 -17.27 7.10 10.83
C THR A 313 -16.05 7.90 10.35
N GLY A 314 -15.13 8.24 11.27
CA GLY A 314 -13.88 8.90 10.94
C GLY A 314 -13.02 8.06 9.99
N PHE A 315 -12.92 6.75 10.24
CA PHE A 315 -12.14 5.81 9.41
C PHE A 315 -12.74 5.65 8.01
N VAL A 316 -14.08 5.72 7.86
CA VAL A 316 -14.71 5.81 6.54
C VAL A 316 -14.26 7.06 5.80
N PHE A 317 -14.33 8.24 6.44
CA PHE A 317 -13.89 9.49 5.81
C PHE A 317 -12.40 9.48 5.47
N VAL A 318 -11.56 8.97 6.36
CA VAL A 318 -10.11 8.85 6.13
C VAL A 318 -9.83 7.90 4.96
N GLY A 319 -10.50 6.74 4.90
CA GLY A 319 -10.37 5.79 3.79
C GLY A 319 -10.77 6.41 2.44
N LEU A 320 -11.95 7.03 2.38
CA LEU A 320 -12.42 7.75 1.18
C LEU A 320 -11.48 8.91 0.80
N GLY A 321 -10.96 9.62 1.80
CA GLY A 321 -10.06 10.74 1.61
C GLY A 321 -8.74 10.32 0.99
N LEU A 322 -8.07 9.33 1.58
CA LEU A 322 -6.75 8.86 1.11
C LEU A 322 -6.80 8.17 -0.25
N ALA A 323 -7.91 7.51 -0.57
CA ALA A 323 -8.08 6.70 -1.77
C ALA A 323 -7.53 7.33 -3.06
N ASN A 324 -7.80 8.62 -3.28
CA ASN A 324 -7.52 9.31 -4.54
C ASN A 324 -6.34 10.29 -4.50
N MET A 325 -5.74 10.53 -3.33
CA MET A 325 -4.67 11.54 -3.23
C MET A 325 -3.45 11.20 -4.08
N VAL A 326 -2.91 9.99 -3.91
CA VAL A 326 -1.71 9.54 -4.63
C VAL A 326 -1.96 9.43 -6.14
N PRO A 327 -3.05 8.80 -6.63
CA PRO A 327 -3.37 8.78 -8.06
C PRO A 327 -3.49 10.18 -8.69
N ILE A 328 -4.09 11.14 -7.98
CA ILE A 328 -4.20 12.53 -8.47
C ILE A 328 -2.83 13.17 -8.59
N LEU A 329 -1.98 13.01 -7.59
CA LEU A 329 -0.64 13.60 -7.57
C LEU A 329 0.26 13.00 -8.67
N PHE A 330 0.22 11.68 -8.86
CA PHE A 330 0.94 11.01 -9.94
C PHE A 330 0.41 11.43 -11.31
N ARG A 331 -0.91 11.52 -11.49
CA ARG A 331 -1.51 12.03 -12.75
C ARG A 331 -1.08 13.47 -13.02
N SER A 332 -0.96 14.31 -12.00
CA SER A 332 -0.50 15.69 -12.15
C SER A 332 0.99 15.76 -12.55
N ALA A 333 1.83 14.88 -12.00
CA ALA A 333 3.24 14.77 -12.37
C ALA A 333 3.44 14.24 -13.79
N GLY A 334 2.55 13.36 -14.25
CA GLY A 334 2.56 12.83 -15.62
C GLY A 334 2.21 13.84 -16.72
N ARG A 335 1.95 15.11 -16.37
CA ARG A 335 1.76 16.21 -17.34
C ARG A 335 3.04 16.95 -17.69
N GLU A 336 4.13 16.70 -16.97
CA GLU A 336 5.44 17.27 -17.28
C GLU A 336 6.03 16.63 -18.56
N ASP A 337 6.91 17.34 -19.27
CA ASP A 337 7.54 16.87 -20.52
C ASP A 337 8.22 15.49 -20.38
N ARG A 338 8.77 15.21 -19.19
CA ARG A 338 9.41 13.93 -18.82
C ARG A 338 8.53 13.16 -17.84
N ALA A 339 7.33 12.79 -18.28
CA ALA A 339 6.28 12.21 -17.45
C ALA A 339 6.74 10.98 -16.64
N GLY A 340 7.48 10.04 -17.25
CA GLY A 340 7.96 8.83 -16.57
C GLY A 340 8.90 9.16 -15.42
N GLY A 341 9.93 9.98 -15.70
CA GLY A 341 10.86 10.47 -14.69
C GLY A 341 10.18 11.28 -13.59
N ALA A 342 9.23 12.17 -13.94
CA ALA A 342 8.47 12.98 -13.00
C ALA A 342 7.63 12.13 -12.01
N ILE A 343 6.89 11.15 -12.52
CA ILE A 343 6.09 10.23 -11.69
C ILE A 343 7.00 9.43 -10.77
N ALA A 344 8.09 8.84 -11.29
CA ALA A 344 9.04 8.07 -10.49
C ALA A 344 9.64 8.90 -9.34
N SER A 345 9.85 10.19 -9.56
CA SER A 345 10.45 11.11 -8.59
C SER A 345 9.47 11.47 -7.48
N VAL A 346 8.22 11.77 -7.83
CA VAL A 346 7.12 12.00 -6.88
C VAL A 346 6.84 10.73 -6.08
N ALA A 347 6.83 9.56 -6.73
CA ALA A 347 6.68 8.27 -6.06
C ALA A 347 7.84 7.99 -5.09
N THR A 348 9.08 8.25 -5.49
CA THR A 348 10.26 8.04 -4.64
C THR A 348 10.17 8.86 -3.35
N VAL A 349 9.92 10.17 -3.46
CA VAL A 349 9.77 11.04 -2.28
C VAL A 349 8.52 10.66 -1.48
N GLY A 350 7.41 10.36 -2.16
CA GLY A 350 6.16 9.96 -1.55
C GLY A 350 6.29 8.70 -0.69
N SER A 351 6.94 7.66 -1.20
CA SER A 351 7.10 6.38 -0.50
C SER A 351 7.87 6.51 0.81
N PHE A 352 8.75 7.51 0.96
CA PHE A 352 9.34 7.81 2.27
C PHE A 352 8.27 8.11 3.31
N GLY A 353 7.17 8.80 2.96
CA GLY A 353 6.08 9.10 3.89
C GLY A 353 5.43 7.84 4.45
N PHE A 354 5.06 6.89 3.57
CA PHE A 354 4.49 5.60 3.98
C PHE A 354 5.46 4.81 4.87
N LEU A 355 6.74 4.82 4.50
CA LEU A 355 7.78 4.09 5.22
C LEU A 355 8.09 4.70 6.59
N ILE A 356 8.38 6.00 6.68
CA ILE A 356 8.83 6.60 7.95
C ILE A 356 7.67 7.01 8.87
N GLY A 357 6.45 7.10 8.34
CA GLY A 357 5.28 7.54 9.10
C GLY A 357 5.01 6.72 10.36
N PRO A 358 4.85 5.39 10.26
CA PRO A 358 4.55 4.56 11.41
C PRO A 358 5.60 4.62 12.53
N PRO A 359 6.92 4.53 12.24
CA PRO A 359 7.95 4.70 13.27
C PRO A 359 7.93 6.08 13.94
N ILE A 360 7.68 7.16 13.17
CA ILE A 360 7.59 8.52 13.71
C ILE A 360 6.40 8.62 14.67
N ILE A 361 5.21 8.16 14.26
CA ILE A 361 4.03 8.15 15.13
C ILE A 361 4.27 7.36 16.42
N GLY A 362 4.91 6.18 16.32
CA GLY A 362 5.24 5.37 17.50
C GLY A 362 6.31 5.98 18.40
N ALA A 363 7.23 6.78 17.86
CA ALA A 363 8.19 7.54 18.67
C ALA A 363 7.51 8.70 19.38
N LEU A 364 6.65 9.46 18.68
CA LEU A 364 5.85 10.55 19.25
C LEU A 364 4.90 10.06 20.34
N SER A 365 4.26 8.90 20.14
CA SER A 365 3.28 8.36 21.10
C SER A 365 3.89 8.06 22.47
N ARG A 366 5.21 7.84 22.56
CA ARG A 366 5.92 7.68 23.86
C ARG A 366 5.88 8.94 24.71
N VAL A 367 5.85 10.11 24.07
CA VAL A 367 5.97 11.41 24.75
C VAL A 367 4.60 12.04 24.94
N VAL A 368 3.75 11.98 23.92
CA VAL A 368 2.46 12.69 23.92
C VAL A 368 1.23 11.77 23.93
N GLY A 369 1.42 10.45 23.88
CA GLY A 369 0.34 9.48 23.71
C GLY A 369 -0.09 9.32 22.25
N LEU A 370 -0.73 8.19 21.94
CA LEU A 370 -1.07 7.83 20.55
C LEU A 370 -2.10 8.78 19.93
N SER A 371 -3.13 9.15 20.69
CA SER A 371 -4.15 10.10 20.23
C SER A 371 -3.55 11.44 19.77
N HIS A 372 -2.60 12.00 20.53
CA HIS A 372 -1.93 13.24 20.14
C HIS A 372 -0.94 13.04 19.00
N ALA A 373 -0.21 11.92 18.95
CA ALA A 373 0.69 11.62 17.85
C ALA A 373 -0.07 11.55 16.51
N LEU A 374 -1.28 10.99 16.49
CA LEU A 374 -2.13 10.91 15.30
C LEU A 374 -2.67 12.26 14.81
N THR A 375 -2.59 13.34 15.61
CA THR A 375 -2.93 14.69 15.12
C THR A 375 -2.01 15.18 14.01
N VAL A 376 -0.81 14.59 13.86
CA VAL A 376 0.08 14.84 12.71
C VAL A 376 -0.62 14.50 11.39
N VAL A 377 -1.41 13.42 11.34
CA VAL A 377 -2.19 13.01 10.17
C VAL A 377 -3.28 14.04 9.86
N VAL A 378 -3.91 14.61 10.90
CA VAL A 378 -4.89 15.70 10.75
C VAL A 378 -4.21 16.96 10.17
N ALA A 379 -3.06 17.34 10.71
CA ALA A 379 -2.29 18.50 10.24
C ALA A 379 -1.86 18.33 8.77
N PHE A 380 -1.43 17.13 8.38
CA PHE A 380 -1.06 16.81 7.01
C PHE A 380 -2.28 16.89 6.07
N GLY A 381 -3.44 16.41 6.49
CA GLY A 381 -4.71 16.62 5.78
C GLY A 381 -5.03 18.11 5.56
N VAL A 382 -4.88 18.95 6.59
CA VAL A 382 -5.10 20.40 6.46
C VAL A 382 -4.10 21.04 5.49
N MET A 383 -2.82 20.69 5.57
CA MET A 383 -1.79 21.21 4.67
C MET A 383 -2.03 20.80 3.21
N ILE A 384 -2.40 19.55 2.96
CA ILE A 384 -2.76 19.10 1.60
C ILE A 384 -3.97 19.89 1.09
N ALA A 385 -5.01 20.08 1.92
CA ALA A 385 -6.20 20.82 1.53
C ALA A 385 -5.89 22.29 1.17
N ALA A 386 -4.99 22.93 1.92
CA ALA A 386 -4.56 24.31 1.67
C ALA A 386 -3.73 24.44 0.37
N CYS A 387 -2.88 23.46 0.09
CA CYS A 387 -1.93 23.49 -1.03
C CYS A 387 -2.46 22.85 -2.33
N ALA A 388 -3.59 22.14 -2.29
CA ALA A 388 -4.11 21.35 -3.42
C ALA A 388 -4.25 22.16 -4.72
N ARG A 389 -4.84 23.35 -4.65
CA ARG A 389 -5.02 24.24 -5.82
C ARG A 389 -3.69 24.70 -6.39
N LEU A 390 -2.80 25.16 -5.52
CA LEU A 390 -1.49 25.70 -5.93
C LEU A 390 -0.61 24.62 -6.58
N ALA A 391 -0.65 23.38 -6.10
CA ALA A 391 0.20 22.33 -6.65
C ALA A 391 -0.34 21.75 -7.97
N VAL A 392 -1.65 21.52 -8.04
CA VAL A 392 -2.28 20.80 -9.16
C VAL A 392 -2.61 21.74 -10.33
N ASP A 393 -3.08 22.96 -10.07
CA ASP A 393 -3.56 23.88 -11.11
C ASP A 393 -2.44 24.72 -11.74
N ARG A 394 -1.26 24.83 -11.12
CA ARG A 394 -0.08 25.57 -11.65
C ARG A 394 0.52 25.04 -12.96
N GLY A 395 -0.01 23.94 -13.50
CA GLY A 395 0.42 23.36 -14.79
C GLY A 395 -0.61 23.51 -15.91
N ARG A 396 -1.58 24.41 -15.75
CA ARG A 396 -2.41 24.97 -16.83
C ARG A 396 -1.95 26.39 -17.08
#